data_AF-A0A7J7N9L9-F1
#
_entry.id   AF-A0A7J7N9L9-F1
#
_cell.length_a   1.000
_cell.length_b   1.000
_cell.length_c   1.000
_cell.angle_alpha   90.00
_cell.angle_beta   90.00
_cell.angle_gamma   90.00
#
_symmetry.space_group_name_H-M   'P 1'
#
loop_
_entity.id
_entity.type
_entity.pdbx_description
1 polymer ?
#
loop_
_entity_poly.entity_id
_entity_poly.type
_entity_poly.pdbx_seq_one_letter_code
_entity_poly.pdbx_strand_id
1 'polypeptide(L)'
;MARPCQEEEPVNELYICTTLSLVLACRFVKDVIGIHALFGAFVVGIIMPKGGSFTGVLIEKIEDIVSRLFLPLYFVSSGLKTNVATIEGAQLWGLLVLVIFTACFGKIFGTLIVSRIFKVLKREVFALGFLMNIKGLVELIVLNIGKDCKVLNDQTFAILVLMGLFTTLITTFITNAIVMAVYKPARKSEPYKHRTIQRKDLDTELRVLTYFNSN
;
A
#
# COMPACT_ATOMS: atom_id res chain seq x y z
N MET A 1 -23.34 -4.88 25.34
CA MET A 1 -23.55 -3.43 25.10
C MET A 1 -22.54 -2.97 24.07
N ALA A 2 -22.92 -2.98 22.79
CA ALA A 2 -22.14 -2.39 21.72
C ALA A 2 -22.49 -0.89 21.68
N ARG A 3 -21.50 -0.01 21.75
CA ARG A 3 -21.73 1.43 21.59
C ARG A 3 -22.21 1.70 20.16
N PRO A 4 -23.26 2.50 19.94
CA PRO A 4 -23.69 2.88 18.61
C PRO A 4 -22.60 3.71 17.92
N CYS A 5 -22.51 3.58 16.59
CA CYS A 5 -21.71 4.42 15.72
C CYS A 5 -21.88 5.88 16.14
N GLN A 6 -20.78 6.55 16.46
CA GLN A 6 -20.79 7.99 16.69
C GLN A 6 -21.19 8.66 15.37
N GLU A 7 -22.23 9.49 15.46
CA GLU A 7 -22.65 10.42 14.42
C GLU A 7 -21.44 11.07 13.74
N GLU A 8 -21.42 11.00 12.42
CA GLU A 8 -20.53 11.75 11.56
C GLU A 8 -20.84 13.25 11.74
N GLU A 9 -20.19 13.90 12.70
CA GLU A 9 -20.14 15.36 12.72
C GLU A 9 -19.59 15.82 11.36
N PRO A 10 -20.26 16.78 10.69
CA PRO A 10 -19.81 17.27 9.39
C PRO A 10 -18.44 17.91 9.58
N VAL A 11 -17.40 17.18 9.17
CA VAL A 11 -16.05 17.69 9.26
C VAL A 11 -15.95 18.85 8.28
N ASN A 12 -15.81 20.06 8.81
CA ASN A 12 -15.81 21.27 8.01
C ASN A 12 -14.70 21.19 6.94
N GLU A 13 -15.05 21.39 5.66
CA GLU A 13 -14.12 21.28 4.52
C GLU A 13 -12.88 22.17 4.69
N LEU A 14 -13.04 23.24 5.47
CA LEU A 14 -11.97 24.12 5.92
C LEU A 14 -10.82 23.36 6.60
N TYR A 15 -11.10 22.37 7.46
CA TYR A 15 -10.06 21.60 8.14
C TYR A 15 -9.25 20.74 7.17
N ILE A 16 -9.92 20.11 6.21
CA ILE A 16 -9.25 19.31 5.16
C ILE A 16 -8.35 20.21 4.31
N CYS A 17 -8.87 21.37 3.90
CA CYS A 17 -8.13 22.36 3.12
C CYS A 17 -6.92 22.91 3.89
N THR A 18 -7.09 23.14 5.20
CA THR A 18 -6.01 23.61 6.09
C THR A 18 -4.92 22.55 6.25
N THR A 19 -5.28 21.27 6.45
CA THR A 19 -4.29 20.20 6.57
C THR A 19 -3.54 19.96 5.25
N LEU A 20 -4.22 19.98 4.11
CA LEU A 20 -3.57 19.87 2.80
C LEU A 20 -2.61 21.04 2.55
N SER A 21 -3.02 22.26 2.87
CA SER A 21 -2.17 23.45 2.77
C SER A 21 -0.95 23.36 3.69
N LEU A 22 -1.13 22.83 4.90
CA LEU A 22 -0.03 22.59 5.84
C LEU A 22 0.97 21.55 5.31
N VAL A 23 0.49 20.44 4.75
CA VAL A 23 1.35 19.42 4.12
C VAL A 23 2.17 20.03 2.98
N LEU A 24 1.53 20.84 2.13
CA LEU A 24 2.20 21.51 1.01
C LEU A 24 3.24 22.54 1.50
N ALA A 25 2.91 23.32 2.53
CA ALA A 25 3.83 24.28 3.14
C ALA A 25 5.05 23.58 3.77
N CYS A 26 4.83 22.53 4.56
CA CYS A 26 5.92 21.75 5.16
C CYS A 26 6.79 21.07 4.09
N ARG A 27 6.18 20.56 3.02
CA ARG A 27 6.92 20.02 1.87
C ARG A 27 7.82 21.09 1.24
N PHE A 28 7.27 22.28 0.96
CA PHE A 28 7.99 23.38 0.33
C PHE A 28 9.18 23.84 1.19
N VAL A 29 8.97 24.02 2.50
CA VAL A 29 10.04 24.39 3.42
C VAL A 29 11.16 23.33 3.45
N LYS A 30 10.82 22.04 3.43
CA LYS A 30 11.83 20.96 3.41
C LYS A 30 12.60 20.88 2.09
N ASP A 31 11.94 21.17 0.97
CA ASP A 31 12.55 21.22 -0.35
C ASP A 31 13.59 22.35 -0.43
N VAL A 32 13.29 23.53 0.13
CA VAL A 32 14.22 24.67 0.24
C VAL A 32 15.44 24.35 1.11
N ILE A 33 15.28 23.53 2.15
CA ILE A 33 16.38 23.09 3.04
C ILE A 33 17.28 22.04 2.33
N GLY A 34 16.91 21.56 1.14
CA GLY A 34 17.69 20.57 0.39
C GLY A 34 17.52 19.13 0.92
N ILE A 35 16.51 18.89 1.75
CA ILE A 35 16.14 17.55 2.21
C ILE A 35 15.05 17.00 1.29
N HIS A 36 15.00 15.68 1.12
CA HIS A 36 13.98 15.05 0.30
C HIS A 36 12.56 15.45 0.75
N ALA A 37 11.82 16.12 -0.15
CA ALA A 37 10.48 16.67 0.07
C ALA A 37 9.45 15.67 0.67
N LEU A 38 9.61 14.36 0.43
CA LEU A 38 8.78 13.29 1.02
C LEU A 38 8.82 13.30 2.55
N PHE A 39 9.95 13.68 3.15
CA PHE A 39 10.11 13.70 4.60
C PHE A 39 9.20 14.73 5.26
N GLY A 40 8.92 15.85 4.60
CA GLY A 40 8.01 16.89 5.12
C GLY A 40 6.58 16.39 5.27
N ALA A 41 6.05 15.74 4.22
CA ALA A 41 4.72 15.13 4.26
C ALA A 41 4.64 13.99 5.29
N PHE A 42 5.71 13.19 5.41
CA PHE A 42 5.80 12.10 6.39
C PHE A 42 5.71 12.60 7.85
N VAL A 43 6.43 13.68 8.18
CA VAL A 43 6.39 14.28 9.53
C VAL A 43 4.99 14.80 9.86
N VAL A 44 4.32 15.49 8.93
CA VAL A 44 2.93 15.94 9.14
C VAL A 44 2.00 14.75 9.38
N GLY A 45 2.17 13.66 8.63
CA GLY A 45 1.42 12.42 8.84
C GLY A 45 1.64 11.78 10.22
N ILE A 46 2.85 11.84 10.77
CA ILE A 46 3.15 11.34 12.14
C ILE A 46 2.50 12.22 13.21
N ILE A 47 2.51 13.54 13.03
CA ILE A 47 1.95 14.51 13.98
C ILE A 47 0.42 14.41 14.04
N MET A 48 -0.22 13.92 12.97
CA MET A 48 -1.67 13.82 12.86
C MET A 48 -2.28 12.87 13.91
N PRO A 49 -3.29 13.29 14.69
CA PRO A 49 -3.90 12.46 15.73
C PRO A 49 -4.71 11.30 15.12
N LYS A 50 -4.53 10.09 15.65
CA LYS A 50 -5.14 8.85 15.10
C LYS A 50 -6.57 8.57 15.58
N GLY A 51 -7.11 9.37 16.49
CA GLY A 51 -8.32 9.04 17.26
C GLY A 51 -9.60 9.82 16.91
N GLY A 52 -9.64 10.56 15.79
CA GLY A 52 -10.79 11.41 15.43
C GLY A 52 -11.43 11.03 14.08
N SER A 53 -12.74 11.25 13.96
CA SER A 53 -13.51 11.08 12.70
C SER A 53 -12.87 11.85 11.53
N PHE A 54 -12.32 13.03 11.81
CA PHE A 54 -11.59 13.86 10.83
C PHE A 54 -10.44 13.14 10.11
N THR A 55 -9.59 12.42 10.83
CA THR A 55 -8.42 11.77 10.24
C THR A 55 -8.84 10.64 9.30
N GLY A 56 -9.91 9.92 9.62
CA GLY A 56 -10.49 8.90 8.74
C GLY A 56 -10.99 9.49 7.43
N VAL A 57 -11.84 10.52 7.52
CA VAL A 57 -12.39 11.21 6.34
C VAL A 57 -11.31 11.85 5.48
N LEU A 58 -10.27 12.42 6.10
CA LEU A 58 -9.13 13.01 5.40
C LEU A 58 -8.34 11.93 4.64
N ILE A 59 -8.01 10.81 5.29
CA ILE A 59 -7.28 9.71 4.67
C ILE A 59 -8.09 9.15 3.49
N GLU A 60 -9.38 8.91 3.67
CA GLU A 60 -10.24 8.37 2.62
C GLU A 60 -10.26 9.29 1.39
N LYS A 61 -10.47 10.60 1.57
CA LYS A 61 -10.44 11.57 0.46
C LYS A 61 -9.08 11.65 -0.22
N ILE A 62 -7.99 11.65 0.55
CA ILE A 62 -6.64 11.71 -0.03
C ILE A 62 -6.31 10.41 -0.77
N GLU A 63 -6.57 9.26 -0.15
CA GLU A 63 -6.33 7.93 -0.74
C GLU A 63 -7.12 7.76 -2.03
N ASP A 64 -8.35 8.24 -2.06
CA ASP A 64 -9.21 8.17 -3.22
C ASP A 64 -8.66 8.94 -4.43
N ILE A 65 -8.20 10.18 -4.19
CA ILE A 65 -7.57 11.00 -5.24
C ILE A 65 -6.23 10.41 -5.64
N VAL A 66 -5.43 9.93 -4.67
CA VAL A 66 -4.10 9.37 -4.93
C VAL A 66 -4.20 8.08 -5.74
N SER A 67 -5.06 7.14 -5.34
CA SER A 67 -5.19 5.83 -5.97
C SER A 67 -5.83 5.92 -7.37
N ARG A 68 -6.83 6.79 -7.56
CA ARG A 68 -7.53 6.92 -8.85
C ARG A 68 -6.80 7.80 -9.86
N LEU A 69 -6.11 8.86 -9.42
CA LEU A 69 -5.53 9.86 -10.32
C LEU A 69 -4.00 9.87 -10.28
N PHE A 70 -3.41 10.14 -9.10
CA PHE A 70 -1.97 10.39 -9.02
C PHE A 70 -1.12 9.13 -9.24
N LEU A 71 -1.54 7.98 -8.70
CA LEU A 71 -0.80 6.73 -8.80
C LEU A 71 -0.72 6.24 -10.26
N PRO A 72 -1.82 6.15 -11.03
CA PRO A 72 -1.74 5.76 -12.44
C PRO A 72 -0.94 6.76 -13.28
N LEU A 73 -1.15 8.07 -13.09
CA LEU A 73 -0.38 9.11 -13.80
C LEU A 73 1.12 9.01 -13.51
N TYR A 74 1.48 8.72 -12.26
CA TYR A 74 2.88 8.55 -11.85
C TYR A 74 3.51 7.33 -12.53
N PHE A 75 2.81 6.19 -12.56
CA PHE A 75 3.29 5.00 -13.26
C PHE A 75 3.41 5.20 -14.77
N VAL A 76 2.48 5.92 -15.41
CA VAL A 76 2.57 6.26 -16.84
C VAL A 76 3.76 7.18 -17.11
N SER A 77 3.90 8.26 -16.33
CA SER A 77 5.00 9.22 -16.49
C SER A 77 6.36 8.55 -16.30
N SER A 78 6.51 7.74 -15.26
CA SER A 78 7.75 7.01 -15.01
C SER A 78 7.99 5.89 -16.02
N GLY A 79 6.94 5.21 -16.47
CA GLY A 79 7.01 4.19 -17.51
C GLY A 79 7.50 4.78 -18.83
N LEU A 80 6.98 5.95 -19.21
CA LEU A 80 7.39 6.66 -20.43
C LEU A 80 8.85 7.14 -20.35
N LYS A 81 9.34 7.53 -19.16
CA LYS A 81 10.77 7.81 -18.91
C LYS A 81 11.66 6.56 -19.04
N THR A 82 11.08 5.36 -19.01
CA THR A 82 11.80 4.08 -19.02
C THR A 82 11.95 3.58 -20.45
N ASN A 83 13.14 3.76 -21.04
CA ASN A 83 13.42 3.27 -22.38
C ASN A 83 14.03 1.86 -22.34
N VAL A 84 13.18 0.83 -22.42
CA VAL A 84 13.62 -0.59 -22.44
C VAL A 84 14.40 -0.92 -23.72
N ALA A 85 14.17 -0.19 -24.81
CA ALA A 85 14.90 -0.38 -26.07
C ALA A 85 16.38 0.04 -25.97
N THR A 86 16.81 0.71 -24.90
CA THR A 86 18.25 0.99 -24.67
C THR A 86 19.02 -0.22 -24.17
N ILE A 87 18.33 -1.30 -23.75
CA ILE A 87 18.95 -2.54 -23.27
C ILE A 87 19.20 -3.47 -24.47
N GLU A 88 20.15 -3.08 -25.33
CA GLU A 88 20.57 -3.89 -26.47
C GLU A 88 21.88 -4.63 -26.16
N GLY A 89 21.87 -5.95 -26.39
CA GLY A 89 23.05 -6.80 -26.26
C GLY A 89 23.01 -7.78 -25.08
N ALA A 90 23.55 -8.98 -25.31
CA ALA A 90 23.58 -10.08 -24.33
C ALA A 90 24.32 -9.72 -23.03
N GLN A 91 25.26 -8.76 -23.07
CA GLN A 91 26.01 -8.31 -21.89
C GLN A 91 25.14 -7.53 -20.91
N LEU A 92 24.28 -6.60 -21.37
CA LEU A 92 23.40 -5.84 -20.48
C LEU A 92 22.29 -6.73 -19.89
N TRP A 93 21.77 -7.68 -20.67
CA TRP A 93 20.86 -8.70 -20.17
C TRP A 93 21.51 -9.62 -19.13
N GLY A 94 22.77 -10.01 -19.36
CA GLY A 94 23.56 -10.76 -18.37
C GLY A 94 23.75 -9.97 -17.08
N LEU A 95 24.06 -8.68 -17.17
CA LEU A 95 24.23 -7.80 -16.02
C LEU A 95 22.92 -7.58 -15.25
N LEU A 96 21.78 -7.44 -15.96
CA LEU A 96 20.46 -7.41 -15.35
C LEU A 96 20.19 -8.66 -14.51
N VAL A 97 20.39 -9.86 -15.10
CA VAL A 97 20.18 -11.13 -14.40
C VAL A 97 21.12 -11.27 -13.22
N LEU A 98 22.39 -10.89 -13.37
CA LEU A 98 23.38 -10.90 -12.30
C LEU A 98 22.93 -10.00 -11.14
N VAL A 99 22.52 -8.77 -11.42
CA VAL A 99 22.07 -7.80 -10.39
C VAL A 99 20.81 -8.30 -9.69
N ILE A 100 19.84 -8.85 -10.43
CA ILE A 100 18.64 -9.48 -9.86
C ILE A 100 19.06 -10.61 -8.90
N PHE A 101 19.92 -11.51 -9.37
CA PHE A 101 20.34 -12.67 -8.61
C PHE A 101 21.09 -12.27 -7.34
N THR A 102 22.08 -11.38 -7.44
CA THR A 102 22.85 -10.91 -6.28
C THR A 102 21.99 -10.15 -5.28
N ALA A 103 21.08 -9.29 -5.74
CA ALA A 103 20.19 -8.54 -4.85
C ALA A 103 19.21 -9.46 -4.11
N CYS A 104 18.60 -10.41 -4.83
CA CYS A 104 17.67 -11.37 -4.26
C CYS A 104 18.37 -12.32 -3.28
N PHE A 105 19.49 -12.90 -3.72
CA PHE A 105 20.27 -13.83 -2.90
C PHE A 105 20.84 -13.15 -1.66
N GLY A 106 21.38 -11.93 -1.78
CA GLY A 106 21.90 -11.18 -0.63
C GLY A 106 20.84 -10.92 0.44
N LYS A 107 19.63 -10.50 0.04
CA LYS A 107 18.53 -10.27 0.99
C LYS A 107 18.02 -11.55 1.62
N ILE A 108 17.77 -12.59 0.82
CA ILE A 108 17.28 -13.89 1.33
C ILE A 108 18.34 -14.50 2.27
N PHE A 109 19.60 -14.53 1.84
CA PHE A 109 20.69 -15.09 2.65
C PHE A 109 20.91 -14.30 3.95
N GLY A 110 20.84 -12.97 3.90
CA GLY A 110 20.88 -12.11 5.08
C GLY A 110 19.75 -12.44 6.07
N THR A 111 18.52 -12.60 5.59
CA THR A 111 17.39 -13.02 6.46
C THR A 111 17.56 -14.43 7.03
N LEU A 112 18.12 -15.37 6.26
CA LEU A 112 18.39 -16.73 6.72
C LEU A 112 19.45 -16.76 7.84
N ILE A 113 20.49 -15.92 7.75
CA ILE A 113 21.51 -15.81 8.80
C ILE A 113 20.89 -15.21 10.06
N VAL A 114 20.19 -14.09 9.94
CA VAL A 114 19.59 -13.41 11.11
C VAL A 114 18.57 -14.33 11.79
N SER A 115 17.69 -14.96 11.02
CA SER A 115 16.69 -15.87 11.58
C SER A 115 17.25 -17.10 12.28
N ARG A 116 18.45 -17.59 11.89
CA ARG A 116 19.15 -18.66 12.63
C ARG A 116 19.52 -18.22 14.03
N ILE A 117 19.91 -16.96 14.20
CA ILE A 117 20.24 -16.38 15.51
C ILE A 117 18.97 -16.26 16.37
N PHE A 118 17.86 -15.84 15.75
CA PHE A 118 16.58 -15.61 16.44
C PHE A 118 15.65 -16.86 16.53
N LYS A 119 16.10 -18.04 16.07
CA LYS A 119 15.36 -19.32 16.11
C LYS A 119 13.93 -19.27 15.56
N VAL A 120 13.73 -18.54 14.46
CA VAL A 120 12.42 -18.43 13.78
C VAL A 120 12.13 -19.68 12.94
N LEU A 121 10.85 -20.05 12.76
CA LEU A 121 10.46 -21.19 11.92
C LEU A 121 10.95 -20.99 10.48
N LYS A 122 11.64 -21.98 9.91
CA LYS A 122 12.20 -21.92 8.54
C LYS A 122 11.19 -21.42 7.49
N ARG A 123 9.92 -21.82 7.64
CA ARG A 123 8.83 -21.48 6.73
C ARG A 123 8.45 -19.99 6.78
N GLU A 124 8.50 -19.38 7.96
CA GLU A 124 8.28 -17.94 8.16
C GLU A 124 9.48 -17.14 7.67
N VAL A 125 10.69 -17.68 7.85
CA VAL A 125 11.93 -17.07 7.36
C VAL A 125 11.94 -16.95 5.84
N PHE A 126 11.56 -18.02 5.12
CA PHE A 126 11.46 -17.96 3.66
C PHE A 126 10.44 -16.91 3.22
N ALA A 127 9.25 -16.88 3.84
CA ALA A 127 8.24 -15.87 3.55
C ALA A 127 8.77 -14.44 3.77
N LEU A 128 9.46 -14.20 4.90
CA LEU A 128 10.05 -12.91 5.24
C LEU A 128 11.18 -12.50 4.28
N GLY A 129 12.04 -13.45 3.88
CA GLY A 129 13.12 -13.23 2.92
C GLY A 129 12.61 -12.85 1.53
N PHE A 130 11.52 -13.48 1.08
CA PHE A 130 10.84 -13.04 -0.14
C PHE A 130 10.18 -11.67 0.06
N LEU A 131 9.51 -11.42 1.20
CA LEU A 131 8.88 -10.13 1.48
C LEU A 131 9.85 -8.94 1.38
N MET A 132 11.12 -9.12 1.77
CA MET A 132 12.15 -8.06 1.65
C MET A 132 12.55 -7.70 0.22
N ASN A 133 12.19 -8.55 -0.75
CA ASN A 133 12.41 -8.32 -2.17
C ASN A 133 11.23 -7.61 -2.84
N ILE A 134 10.12 -7.38 -2.13
CA ILE A 134 9.04 -6.54 -2.63
C ILE A 134 9.57 -5.13 -2.79
N LYS A 135 9.58 -4.66 -4.03
CA LYS A 135 9.90 -3.29 -4.40
C LYS A 135 8.60 -2.57 -4.73
N GLY A 136 8.55 -1.28 -4.41
CA GLY A 136 7.31 -0.53 -4.47
C GLY A 136 7.50 0.87 -5.07
N LEU A 137 6.48 1.69 -4.89
CA LEU A 137 6.44 3.06 -5.39
C LEU A 137 7.61 3.91 -4.89
N VAL A 138 8.05 3.73 -3.65
CA VAL A 138 9.16 4.50 -3.05
C VAL A 138 10.47 4.29 -3.83
N GLU A 139 10.79 3.06 -4.21
CA GLU A 139 12.01 2.78 -4.99
C GLU A 139 11.96 3.47 -6.34
N LEU A 140 10.81 3.40 -7.01
CA LEU A 140 10.63 4.02 -8.31
C LEU A 140 10.75 5.55 -8.21
N ILE A 141 10.30 6.17 -7.11
CA ILE A 141 10.58 7.60 -6.81
C ILE A 141 12.09 7.86 -6.68
N VAL A 142 12.79 7.06 -5.88
CA VAL A 142 14.25 7.25 -5.70
C VAL A 142 15.00 7.10 -7.02
N LEU A 143 14.61 6.14 -7.87
CA LEU A 143 15.20 5.95 -9.20
C LEU A 143 14.95 7.15 -10.11
N ASN A 144 13.72 7.69 -10.14
CA ASN A 144 13.40 8.88 -10.94
C ASN A 144 14.23 10.08 -10.49
N ILE A 145 14.37 10.30 -9.18
CA ILE A 145 15.20 11.38 -8.65
C ILE A 145 16.67 11.16 -9.00
N GLY A 146 17.19 9.95 -8.87
CA GLY A 146 18.57 9.63 -9.25
C GLY A 146 18.84 9.85 -10.74
N LYS A 147 17.85 9.59 -11.60
CA LYS A 147 17.92 9.89 -13.04
C LYS A 147 17.89 11.40 -13.30
N ASP A 148 16.98 12.13 -12.65
CA ASP A 148 16.86 13.58 -12.80
C ASP A 148 18.12 14.30 -12.30
N CYS A 149 18.79 13.77 -11.26
CA CYS A 149 20.10 14.22 -10.78
C CYS A 149 21.29 13.76 -11.66
N LYS A 150 21.05 13.09 -12.79
CA LYS A 150 22.08 12.53 -13.71
C LYS A 150 23.07 11.55 -13.05
N VAL A 151 22.70 10.96 -11.92
CA VAL A 151 23.50 9.92 -11.26
C VAL A 151 23.34 8.58 -11.98
N LEU A 152 22.16 8.34 -12.57
CA LEU A 152 21.81 7.14 -13.30
C LEU A 152 21.76 7.43 -14.81
N ASN A 153 22.49 6.64 -15.59
CA ASN A 153 22.35 6.65 -17.04
C ASN A 153 21.04 5.97 -17.47
N ASP A 154 20.54 6.26 -18.68
CA ASP A 154 19.27 5.73 -19.18
C ASP A 154 19.21 4.19 -19.15
N GLN A 155 20.33 3.54 -19.49
CA GLN A 155 20.46 2.08 -19.46
C GLN A 155 20.36 1.52 -18.03
N THR A 156 21.09 2.09 -17.08
CA THR A 156 21.09 1.65 -15.68
C THR A 156 19.73 1.89 -15.02
N PHE A 157 19.09 3.02 -15.33
CA PHE A 157 17.74 3.31 -14.89
C PHE A 157 16.75 2.26 -15.41
N ALA A 158 16.77 1.95 -16.71
CA ALA A 158 15.89 0.94 -17.29
C ALA A 158 16.13 -0.45 -16.68
N ILE A 159 17.38 -0.83 -16.46
CA ILE A 159 17.76 -2.10 -15.81
C ILE A 159 17.21 -2.15 -14.37
N LEU A 160 17.34 -1.08 -13.58
CA LEU A 160 16.88 -1.07 -12.19
C LEU A 160 15.35 -1.09 -12.09
N VAL A 161 14.65 -0.36 -12.96
CA VAL A 161 13.18 -0.40 -13.03
C VAL A 161 12.69 -1.79 -13.42
N LEU A 162 13.28 -2.39 -14.46
CA LEU A 162 12.91 -3.72 -14.93
C LEU A 162 13.23 -4.81 -13.89
N MET A 163 14.40 -4.71 -13.26
CA MET A 163 14.80 -5.57 -12.14
C MET A 163 13.79 -5.50 -11.00
N GLY A 164 13.38 -4.30 -10.59
CA GLY A 164 12.42 -4.11 -9.52
C GLY A 164 11.04 -4.66 -9.84
N LEU A 165 10.55 -4.41 -11.05
CA LEU A 165 9.26 -4.90 -11.51
C LEU A 165 9.24 -6.43 -11.61
N PHE A 166 10.25 -7.02 -12.25
CA PHE A 166 10.34 -8.47 -12.44
C PHE A 166 10.50 -9.20 -11.10
N THR A 167 11.38 -8.70 -10.23
CA THR A 167 11.58 -9.27 -8.88
C THR A 167 10.30 -9.20 -8.06
N THR A 168 9.54 -8.10 -8.16
CA THR A 168 8.28 -7.93 -7.42
C THR A 168 7.19 -8.85 -7.93
N LEU A 169 7.06 -9.03 -9.25
CA LEU A 169 6.11 -9.99 -9.83
C LEU A 169 6.41 -11.42 -9.36
N ILE A 170 7.67 -11.85 -9.45
CA ILE A 170 8.11 -13.16 -8.99
C ILE A 170 7.86 -13.31 -7.48
N THR A 171 8.27 -12.32 -6.70
CA THR A 171 8.14 -12.33 -5.24
C THR A 171 6.68 -12.39 -4.82
N THR A 172 5.79 -11.65 -5.48
CA THR A 172 4.35 -11.65 -5.18
C THR A 172 3.74 -13.02 -5.47
N PHE A 173 4.09 -13.63 -6.61
CA PHE A 173 3.62 -14.97 -6.96
C PHE A 173 4.10 -16.03 -5.95
N ILE A 174 5.40 -16.02 -5.63
CA ILE A 174 5.99 -16.95 -4.67
C ILE A 174 5.43 -16.73 -3.27
N THR A 175 5.35 -15.49 -2.80
CA THR A 175 4.83 -15.16 -1.47
C THR A 175 3.36 -15.56 -1.37
N ASN A 176 2.54 -15.31 -2.39
CA ASN A 176 1.15 -15.74 -2.39
C ASN A 176 1.03 -17.28 -2.35
N ALA A 177 1.84 -17.99 -3.13
CA ALA A 177 1.88 -19.46 -3.11
C ALA A 177 2.33 -20.00 -1.74
N ILE A 178 3.34 -19.39 -1.12
CA ILE A 178 3.80 -19.72 0.23
C ILE A 178 2.70 -19.42 1.24
N VAL A 179 2.08 -18.24 1.21
CA VAL A 179 0.99 -17.87 2.14
C VAL A 179 -0.15 -18.87 2.02
N MET A 180 -0.56 -19.26 0.81
CA MET A 180 -1.59 -20.30 0.61
C MET A 180 -1.18 -21.68 1.15
N ALA A 181 0.12 -22.01 1.11
CA ALA A 181 0.65 -23.28 1.63
C ALA A 181 0.87 -23.26 3.16
N VAL A 182 1.20 -22.11 3.73
CA VAL A 182 1.58 -21.89 5.14
C VAL A 182 0.35 -21.58 5.98
N TYR A 183 -0.41 -20.62 5.51
CA TYR A 183 -1.72 -20.24 5.97
C TYR A 183 -2.71 -21.09 5.17
N LYS A 184 -3.06 -22.28 5.69
CA LYS A 184 -4.29 -22.97 5.25
C LYS A 184 -5.37 -21.90 5.13
N PRO A 185 -6.06 -21.78 3.97
CA PRO A 185 -6.96 -20.66 3.71
C PRO A 185 -7.93 -20.56 4.87
N ALA A 186 -7.73 -19.53 5.70
CA ALA A 186 -8.58 -19.30 6.84
C ALA A 186 -9.93 -18.87 6.27
N ARG A 187 -10.83 -19.86 6.20
CA ARG A 187 -12.22 -19.79 5.75
C ARG A 187 -12.41 -19.50 4.25
N LYS A 188 -12.98 -20.50 3.57
CA LYS A 188 -14.15 -20.25 2.71
C LYS A 188 -15.00 -19.20 3.43
N SER A 189 -15.09 -17.99 2.90
CA SER A 189 -16.16 -17.08 3.29
C SER A 189 -17.44 -17.88 3.18
N GLU A 190 -18.09 -18.15 4.32
CA GLU A 190 -19.46 -18.64 4.32
C GLU A 190 -20.23 -17.78 3.31
N PRO A 191 -20.95 -18.38 2.34
CA PRO A 191 -21.73 -17.59 1.41
C PRO A 191 -22.63 -16.69 2.26
N TYR A 192 -22.54 -15.38 2.01
CA TYR A 192 -23.30 -14.35 2.69
C TYR A 192 -24.77 -14.76 2.63
N LYS A 193 -25.27 -15.37 3.71
CA LYS A 193 -26.65 -15.80 3.81
C LYS A 193 -27.45 -14.52 3.79
N HIS A 194 -28.05 -14.25 2.64
CA HIS A 194 -29.02 -13.20 2.41
C HIS A 194 -29.93 -13.16 3.63
N ARG A 195 -29.72 -12.19 4.54
CA ARG A 195 -30.72 -11.82 5.54
C ARG A 195 -31.82 -11.15 4.74
N THR A 196 -32.66 -11.96 4.10
CA THR A 196 -34.04 -11.54 3.89
C THR A 196 -34.54 -11.10 5.25
N ILE A 197 -34.92 -9.83 5.33
CA ILE A 197 -35.69 -9.28 6.44
C ILE A 197 -36.95 -10.13 6.49
N GLN A 198 -36.90 -11.23 7.25
CA GLN A 198 -38.10 -11.89 7.67
C GLN A 198 -38.73 -10.90 8.64
N ARG A 199 -39.72 -10.18 8.11
CA ARG A 199 -40.64 -9.32 8.81
C ARG A 199 -41.37 -10.19 9.85
N LYS A 200 -40.68 -10.45 10.94
CA LYS A 200 -41.28 -10.99 12.15
C LYS A 200 -41.95 -9.79 12.80
N ASP A 201 -43.26 -9.93 12.97
CA ASP A 201 -44.11 -9.10 13.82
C ASP A 201 -44.92 -7.98 13.17
N LEU A 202 -45.73 -8.31 12.17
CA LEU A 202 -46.97 -7.53 11.92
C LEU A 202 -48.20 -8.11 12.65
N ASP A 203 -48.19 -9.39 13.03
CA ASP A 203 -49.36 -10.05 13.63
C ASP A 203 -49.51 -9.82 15.14
N THR A 204 -48.42 -9.56 15.88
CA THR A 204 -48.54 -9.24 17.32
C THR A 204 -48.98 -7.79 17.53
N GLU A 205 -48.53 -6.85 16.70
CA GLU A 205 -49.00 -5.45 16.73
C GLU A 205 -50.49 -5.34 16.33
N LEU A 206 -50.97 -6.14 15.37
CA LEU A 206 -52.39 -6.17 14.98
C LEU A 206 -53.31 -6.80 16.05
N ARG A 207 -52.80 -7.72 16.88
CA ARG A 207 -53.53 -8.25 18.04
C ARG A 207 -53.61 -7.28 19.22
N VAL A 208 -52.61 -6.43 19.41
CA VAL A 208 -52.64 -5.41 20.47
C VAL A 208 -53.63 -4.28 20.10
N LEU A 209 -53.71 -3.91 18.82
CA LEU A 209 -54.63 -2.87 18.34
C LEU A 209 -56.11 -3.28 18.33
N THR A 210 -56.40 -4.58 18.14
CA THR A 210 -57.79 -5.09 18.20
C THR A 210 -58.34 -5.18 19.62
N TYR A 211 -57.48 -5.28 20.64
CA TYR A 211 -57.91 -5.27 22.05
C TYR A 211 -58.24 -3.86 22.58
N PHE A 212 -57.72 -2.81 21.93
CA PHE A 212 -57.96 -1.42 22.34
C PHE A 212 -59.24 -0.80 21.75
N ASN A 213 -59.86 -1.42 20.75
CA ASN A 213 -61.07 -0.90 20.09
C ASN A 213 -62.36 -1.64 20.48
N SER A 214 -62.31 -2.42 21.57
CA SER A 214 -63.48 -3.14 22.12
C SER A 214 -63.64 -2.88 23.62
N ASN A 215 -63.72 -1.60 23.99
CA ASN A 215 -64.37 -1.16 25.23
C ASN A 215 -65.03 0.20 25.03
#